data_AF-A0AAU9US84-F1
#
_entry.id   AF-A0AAU9US84-F1
#
_cell.length_a   1.000
_cell.length_b   1.000
_cell.length_c   1.000
_cell.angle_alpha   90.00
_cell.angle_beta   90.00
_cell.angle_gamma   90.00
#
_symmetry.space_group_name_H-M   'P 1'
#
loop_
_entity.id
_entity.type
_entity.pdbx_description
1 polymer ?
#
loop_
_entity_poly.entity_id
_entity_poly.type
_entity_poly.pdbx_seq_one_letter_code
_entity_poly.pdbx_strand_id
1 'polypeptide(L)'
;MAAKHIFTQMKKKVFLDVLKSYATITENKNTDDSTLREKNVAWDNIAREYNASSHVSIKQLRQLWMNLKQRQWKALTKEQHRMATGGGPSTSPAATDLDVAQIDPASMIEILEAIDSDTVFQVISVPLMFNRAGSIHAMEKELLKYKIREAEAKAELVELILEQERSREDI
;
A
#
# COMPACT_ATOMS: atom_id res chain seq x y z
N MET A 1 -23.70 -14.02 4.31
CA MET A 1 -22.44 -13.51 4.89
C MET A 1 -21.29 -14.01 4.02
N ALA A 2 -20.47 -13.13 3.45
CA ALA A 2 -19.31 -13.57 2.68
C ALA A 2 -18.22 -14.11 3.62
N ALA A 3 -17.72 -15.31 3.35
CA ALA A 3 -16.65 -15.90 4.14
C ALA A 3 -15.37 -15.07 4.02
N LYS A 4 -14.74 -14.76 5.16
CA LYS A 4 -13.46 -14.05 5.19
C LYS A 4 -12.39 -14.91 4.51
N HIS A 5 -11.67 -14.34 3.54
CA HIS A 5 -10.56 -15.05 2.91
C HIS A 5 -9.42 -15.28 3.91
N ILE A 6 -9.03 -16.55 4.09
CA ILE A 6 -7.96 -16.95 4.99
C ILE A 6 -6.66 -17.13 4.20
N PHE A 7 -5.66 -16.32 4.53
CA PHE A 7 -4.30 -16.47 4.01
C PHE A 7 -3.50 -17.42 4.92
N THR A 8 -3.35 -18.66 4.47
CA THR A 8 -2.48 -19.67 5.12
C THR A 8 -1.00 -19.28 4.98
N GLN A 9 -0.10 -19.93 5.72
CA GLN A 9 1.34 -19.66 5.61
C GLN A 9 1.87 -19.90 4.20
N MET A 10 1.44 -20.99 3.54
CA MET A 10 1.80 -21.27 2.14
C MET A 10 1.34 -20.15 1.21
N LYS A 11 0.10 -19.67 1.37
CA LYS A 11 -0.45 -18.56 0.58
C LYS A 11 0.31 -17.25 0.77
N LYS A 12 0.87 -17.02 1.97
CA LYS A 12 1.72 -15.84 2.24
C LYS A 12 3.09 -15.98 1.59
N LYS A 13 3.69 -17.17 1.64
CA LYS A 13 4.96 -17.46 0.96
C LYS A 13 4.88 -17.19 -0.54
N VAL A 14 3.87 -17.77 -1.21
CA VAL A 14 3.61 -17.52 -2.64
C VAL A 14 3.41 -16.03 -2.91
N PHE A 15 2.69 -15.32 -2.04
CA PHE A 15 2.52 -13.86 -2.18
C PHE A 15 3.85 -13.10 -2.07
N LEU A 16 4.69 -13.44 -1.09
CA LEU A 16 6.00 -12.80 -0.88
C LEU A 16 6.96 -13.08 -2.05
N ASP A 17 6.96 -14.30 -2.60
CA ASP A 17 7.77 -14.66 -3.76
C ASP A 17 7.40 -13.82 -4.99
N VAL A 18 6.10 -13.66 -5.27
CA VAL A 18 5.62 -12.77 -6.35
C VAL A 18 5.98 -11.32 -6.05
N LEU A 19 5.73 -10.84 -4.83
CA LEU A 19 5.97 -9.45 -4.44
C LEU A 19 7.45 -9.06 -4.56
N LYS A 20 8.36 -9.99 -4.26
CA LYS A 20 9.82 -9.79 -4.33
C LYS A 20 10.27 -9.32 -5.71
N SER A 21 9.67 -9.83 -6.79
CA SER A 21 9.96 -9.42 -8.17
C SER A 21 9.57 -7.97 -8.49
N TYR A 22 8.68 -7.37 -7.70
CA TYR A 22 8.15 -6.03 -7.89
C TYR A 22 8.56 -5.03 -6.80
N ALA A 23 9.36 -5.47 -5.82
CA ALA A 23 9.70 -4.72 -4.62
C ALA A 23 10.27 -3.32 -4.91
N THR A 24 11.13 -3.20 -5.91
CA THR A 24 11.75 -1.93 -6.32
C THR A 24 10.73 -0.89 -6.75
N ILE A 25 9.60 -1.32 -7.34
CA ILE A 25 8.52 -0.44 -7.80
C ILE A 25 7.52 -0.19 -6.67
N THR A 26 7.11 -1.23 -5.95
CA THR A 26 6.08 -1.12 -4.90
C THR A 26 6.55 -0.35 -3.68
N GLU A 27 7.81 -0.51 -3.27
CA GLU A 27 8.41 0.15 -2.11
C GLU A 27 9.14 1.45 -2.46
N ASN A 28 9.06 1.90 -3.72
CA ASN A 28 9.59 3.20 -4.12
C ASN A 28 8.93 4.32 -3.27
N LYS A 29 9.73 5.25 -2.73
CA LYS A 29 9.23 6.35 -1.89
C LYS A 29 8.69 7.55 -2.68
N ASN A 30 8.98 7.64 -3.98
CA ASN A 30 8.53 8.72 -4.86
C ASN A 30 7.00 8.75 -4.99
N THR A 31 6.47 9.97 -5.14
CA THR A 31 5.03 10.26 -5.15
C THR A 31 4.59 11.03 -6.39
N ASP A 32 5.45 11.12 -7.42
CA ASP A 32 5.06 11.66 -8.72
C ASP A 32 4.02 10.76 -9.42
N ASP A 33 3.22 11.37 -10.30
CA ASP A 33 2.12 10.72 -10.99
C ASP A 33 2.58 9.51 -11.83
N SER A 34 3.75 9.60 -12.45
CA SER A 34 4.38 8.49 -13.17
C SER A 34 4.66 7.30 -12.25
N THR A 35 5.31 7.53 -11.11
CA THR A 35 5.60 6.48 -10.11
C THR A 35 4.31 5.89 -9.54
N LEU A 36 3.28 6.70 -9.31
CA LEU A 36 1.99 6.19 -8.81
C LEU A 36 1.33 5.26 -9.84
N ARG A 37 1.37 5.62 -11.12
CA ARG A 37 0.87 4.77 -12.20
C ARG A 37 1.65 3.47 -12.32
N GLU A 38 2.97 3.53 -12.25
CA GLU A 38 3.85 2.35 -12.27
C GLU A 38 3.57 1.40 -11.10
N LYS A 39 3.38 1.94 -9.90
CA LYS A 39 2.96 1.15 -8.73
C LYS A 39 1.62 0.46 -8.96
N ASN A 40 0.64 1.16 -9.50
CA ASN A 40 -0.67 0.56 -9.76
C ASN A 40 -0.57 -0.59 -10.76
N VAL A 41 0.18 -0.39 -11.85
CA VAL A 41 0.47 -1.45 -12.84
C VAL A 41 1.21 -2.63 -12.20
N ALA A 42 2.18 -2.39 -11.32
CA ALA A 42 2.86 -3.45 -10.60
C ALA A 42 1.89 -4.24 -9.70
N TRP A 43 0.99 -3.57 -9.00
CA TRP A 43 -0.03 -4.23 -8.19
C TRP A 43 -1.05 -5.04 -9.01
N ASP A 44 -1.41 -4.56 -10.21
CA ASP A 44 -2.23 -5.35 -11.16
C ASP A 44 -1.50 -6.62 -11.59
N ASN A 45 -0.19 -6.53 -11.87
CA ASN A 45 0.62 -7.69 -12.24
C ASN A 45 0.79 -8.68 -11.09
N ILE A 46 1.07 -8.21 -9.87
CA ILE A 46 1.12 -9.04 -8.66
C ILE A 46 -0.21 -9.78 -8.47
N ALA A 47 -1.34 -9.08 -8.61
CA ALA A 47 -2.64 -9.71 -8.46
C ALA A 47 -2.89 -10.75 -9.55
N ARG A 48 -2.49 -10.49 -10.79
CA ARG A 48 -2.58 -11.44 -11.90
C ARG A 48 -1.77 -12.71 -11.64
N GLU A 49 -0.51 -12.56 -11.25
CA GLU A 49 0.37 -13.71 -10.96
C GLU A 49 -0.09 -14.51 -9.75
N TYR A 50 -0.45 -13.82 -8.66
CA TYR A 50 -0.96 -14.48 -7.46
C TYR A 50 -2.28 -15.24 -7.72
N ASN A 51 -3.16 -14.63 -8.52
CA ASN A 51 -4.45 -15.20 -8.86
C ASN A 51 -4.40 -16.24 -9.99
N ALA A 52 -3.23 -16.55 -10.55
CA ALA A 52 -3.09 -17.73 -11.41
C ALA A 52 -3.52 -19.02 -10.68
N SER A 53 -3.46 -19.03 -9.34
CA SER A 53 -3.88 -20.15 -8.48
C SER A 53 -4.93 -19.76 -7.42
N SER A 54 -5.44 -18.53 -7.44
CA SER A 54 -6.26 -17.97 -6.36
C SER A 54 -7.24 -16.91 -6.90
N HIS A 55 -8.17 -16.41 -6.08
CA HIS A 55 -9.09 -15.34 -6.46
C HIS A 55 -9.18 -14.31 -5.33
N VAL A 56 -8.24 -13.37 -5.33
CA VAL A 56 -8.06 -12.35 -4.30
C VAL A 56 -7.93 -10.97 -4.94
N SER A 57 -8.66 -9.99 -4.41
CA SER A 57 -8.59 -8.62 -4.89
C SER A 57 -7.25 -7.95 -4.54
N ILE A 58 -6.84 -6.97 -5.36
CA ILE A 58 -5.66 -6.12 -5.09
C ILE A 58 -5.73 -5.49 -3.70
N LYS A 59 -6.93 -5.04 -3.28
CA LYS A 59 -7.16 -4.47 -1.95
C LYS A 59 -6.79 -5.45 -0.83
N GLN A 60 -7.14 -6.73 -0.97
CA GLN A 60 -6.80 -7.76 -0.01
C GLN A 60 -5.30 -8.07 0.00
N LEU A 61 -4.63 -8.05 -1.15
CA LEU A 61 -3.18 -8.24 -1.25
C LEU A 61 -2.39 -7.09 -0.62
N ARG A 62 -2.79 -5.85 -0.89
CA ARG A 62 -2.22 -4.65 -0.24
C ARG A 62 -2.42 -4.71 1.27
N GLN A 63 -3.61 -5.09 1.73
CA GLN A 63 -3.89 -5.25 3.16
C GLN A 63 -3.04 -6.38 3.78
N LEU A 64 -2.85 -7.49 3.07
CA LEU A 64 -1.98 -8.58 3.50
C LEU A 64 -0.55 -8.08 3.69
N TRP A 65 -0.02 -7.33 2.73
CA TRP A 65 1.32 -6.76 2.81
C TRP A 65 1.47 -5.80 4.01
N MET A 66 0.53 -4.87 4.18
CA MET A 66 0.52 -3.96 5.34
C MET A 66 0.53 -4.73 6.66
N ASN A 67 -0.27 -5.79 6.76
CA ASN A 67 -0.33 -6.62 7.97
C ASN A 67 0.99 -7.38 8.22
N LEU A 68 1.67 -7.85 7.17
CA LEU A 68 2.97 -8.52 7.28
C LEU A 68 4.04 -7.55 7.78
N LYS A 69 4.11 -6.35 7.20
CA LYS A 69 5.01 -5.28 7.65
C LYS A 69 4.75 -4.90 9.10
N GLN A 70 3.49 -4.70 9.47
CA GLN A 70 3.12 -4.33 10.84
C GLN A 70 3.52 -5.41 11.87
N ARG A 71 3.36 -6.70 11.52
CA ARG A 71 3.79 -7.80 12.39
C ARG A 71 5.30 -7.81 12.57
N GLN A 72 6.03 -7.61 11.48
CA GLN A 72 7.49 -7.54 11.48
C GLN A 72 7.99 -6.38 12.36
N TRP A 73 7.42 -5.19 12.17
CA TRP A 73 7.71 -4.01 13.00
C TRP A 73 7.45 -4.26 14.49
N LYS A 74 6.28 -4.81 14.84
CA LYS A 74 5.94 -5.14 16.23
C LYS A 74 6.92 -6.14 16.86
N ALA A 75 7.40 -7.12 16.09
CA ALA A 75 8.39 -8.08 16.56
C ALA A 75 9.73 -7.39 16.86
N LEU A 76 10.19 -6.50 15.97
CA LEU A 76 11.41 -5.72 16.15
C LEU A 76 11.33 -4.78 17.35
N THR A 77 10.28 -3.97 17.45
CA THR A 77 10.10 -3.03 18.57
C THR A 77 10.00 -3.74 19.91
N LYS A 78 9.30 -4.89 19.98
CA LYS A 78 9.25 -5.70 21.19
C LYS A 78 10.63 -6.19 21.62
N GLU A 79 11.44 -6.65 20.66
CA GLU A 79 12.80 -7.10 20.93
C GLU A 79 13.72 -5.95 21.36
N GLN A 80 13.58 -4.77 20.74
CA GLN A 80 14.30 -3.56 21.16
C GLN A 80 13.99 -3.16 22.60
N HIS A 81 12.71 -3.11 22.99
CA HIS A 81 12.34 -2.83 24.38
C HIS A 81 12.90 -3.87 25.35
N ARG A 82 12.94 -5.15 24.97
CA ARG A 82 13.55 -6.21 25.79
C ARG A 82 15.04 -5.95 26.04
N MET A 83 15.77 -5.55 25.00
CA MET A 83 17.20 -5.25 25.07
C MET A 83 17.47 -3.98 25.90
N ALA A 84 16.65 -2.94 25.74
CA ALA A 84 16.79 -1.69 26.49
C ALA A 84 16.52 -1.81 27.99
N THR A 85 15.67 -2.77 28.42
CA THR A 85 15.24 -2.91 29.82
C THR A 85 16.10 -3.92 30.63
N GLY A 86 17.31 -4.25 30.17
CA GLY A 86 18.26 -5.05 30.95
C GLY A 86 18.06 -6.56 30.89
N GLY A 87 17.52 -7.11 29.78
CA GLY A 87 17.69 -8.52 29.44
C GLY A 87 16.94 -9.53 30.32
N GLY A 88 15.63 -9.32 30.55
CA GLY A 88 14.77 -10.36 31.12
C GLY A 88 14.82 -11.69 30.34
N PRO A 89 14.50 -12.83 30.99
CA PRO A 89 14.75 -14.17 30.46
C PRO A 89 14.21 -14.36 29.04
N SER A 90 15.05 -14.95 28.19
CA SER A 90 14.80 -15.14 26.76
C SER A 90 13.51 -15.90 26.53
N THR A 91 12.44 -15.19 26.19
CA THR A 91 11.33 -15.80 25.45
C THR A 91 11.78 -15.88 24.00
N SER A 92 11.72 -17.07 23.41
CA SER A 92 12.18 -17.51 22.08
C SER A 92 12.54 -16.41 21.06
N PRO A 93 13.58 -16.59 20.22
CA PRO A 93 14.01 -15.59 19.24
C PRO A 93 12.80 -14.99 18.52
N ALA A 94 12.64 -13.67 18.62
CA ALA A 94 11.57 -12.95 17.94
C ALA A 94 11.59 -13.38 16.48
N ALA A 95 10.56 -14.11 16.07
CA ALA A 95 10.46 -14.72 14.74
C ALA A 95 10.35 -13.62 13.69
N THR A 96 11.50 -13.06 13.34
CA THR A 96 11.71 -12.10 12.28
C THR A 96 11.51 -12.86 10.99
N ASP A 97 10.53 -12.45 10.20
CA ASP A 97 10.24 -13.08 8.91
C ASP A 97 11.27 -12.56 7.90
N LEU A 98 12.28 -13.38 7.61
CA LEU A 98 13.37 -13.02 6.69
C LEU A 98 12.86 -12.64 5.30
N ASP A 99 11.76 -13.25 4.84
CA ASP A 99 11.20 -12.99 3.52
C ASP A 99 10.60 -11.57 3.46
N VAL A 100 10.01 -11.09 4.57
CA VAL A 100 9.52 -9.71 4.70
C VAL A 100 10.68 -8.73 4.81
N ALA A 101 11.72 -9.09 5.58
CA ALA A 101 12.92 -8.28 5.81
C ALA A 101 13.69 -7.97 4.50
N GLN A 102 13.72 -8.94 3.58
CA GLN A 102 14.39 -8.78 2.28
C GLN A 102 13.65 -7.84 1.33
N ILE A 103 12.33 -7.71 1.44
CA ILE A 103 11.51 -6.92 0.51
C ILE A 103 11.48 -5.44 0.90
N ASP A 104 11.49 -5.14 2.20
CA ASP A 104 11.47 -3.75 2.71
C ASP A 104 12.53 -3.56 3.82
N PRO A 105 13.83 -3.64 3.46
CA PRO A 105 14.92 -3.47 4.42
C PRO A 105 15.03 -2.03 4.93
N ALA A 106 14.64 -1.03 4.13
CA ALA A 106 14.72 0.38 4.49
C ALA A 106 13.84 0.73 5.69
N SER A 107 12.64 0.15 5.77
CA SER A 107 11.76 0.32 6.94
C SER A 107 12.33 -0.34 8.21
N MET A 108 13.33 -1.23 8.11
CA MET A 108 13.98 -1.83 9.27
C MET A 108 15.18 -1.02 9.75
N ILE A 109 15.93 -0.42 8.82
CA ILE A 109 17.11 0.41 9.12
C ILE A 109 16.72 1.68 9.88
N GLU A 110 15.59 2.30 9.54
CA GLU A 110 15.09 3.52 10.22
C GLU A 110 14.84 3.29 11.73
N ILE A 111 14.55 2.05 12.15
CA ILE A 111 14.39 1.70 13.57
C ILE A 111 15.74 1.48 14.29
N LEU A 112 16.80 1.15 13.54
CA LEU A 112 18.15 0.91 14.07
C LEU A 112 18.99 2.19 14.12
N GLU A 113 18.82 3.11 13.15
CA GLU A 113 19.54 4.39 13.10
C GLU A 113 19.09 5.41 14.15
N ALA A 114 17.88 5.26 14.73
CA ALA A 114 17.41 6.09 15.85
C ALA A 114 18.23 5.91 17.15
N ILE A 115 19.28 5.10 17.14
CA ILE A 115 20.06 4.69 18.32
C ILE A 115 21.33 5.55 18.53
N ASP A 116 21.75 6.42 17.59
CA ASP A 116 23.03 7.17 17.75
C ASP A 116 22.95 8.71 17.84
N SER A 117 21.80 9.36 18.00
CA SER A 117 21.84 10.81 18.24
C SER A 117 20.58 11.32 18.91
N ASP A 118 20.58 11.33 20.25
CA ASP A 118 19.82 12.18 21.21
C ASP A 118 18.38 12.61 20.86
N THR A 119 17.75 11.94 19.90
CA THR A 119 16.43 12.26 19.40
C THR A 119 15.50 11.37 20.17
N VAL A 120 14.99 11.91 21.28
CA VAL A 120 13.73 11.46 21.86
C VAL A 120 12.70 11.67 20.76
N PHE A 121 12.57 10.72 19.84
CA PHE A 121 11.41 10.61 19.00
C PHE A 121 10.33 10.17 19.97
N GLN A 122 9.72 11.17 20.64
CA GLN A 122 8.48 10.99 21.38
C GLN A 122 7.65 10.05 20.55
N VAL A 123 7.31 8.92 21.15
CA VAL A 123 6.31 7.94 20.74
C VAL A 123 5.23 8.59 19.88
N ILE A 124 5.51 8.82 18.59
CA ILE A 124 4.52 9.36 17.67
C ILE A 124 3.69 8.14 17.41
N SER A 125 2.53 8.14 18.04
CA SER A 125 1.49 7.14 17.90
C SER A 125 1.54 6.54 16.49
N VAL A 126 1.88 5.25 16.47
CA VAL A 126 2.07 4.38 15.31
C VAL A 126 0.94 4.44 14.25
N PRO A 127 -0.30 4.93 14.51
CA PRO A 127 -1.27 5.12 13.45
C PRO A 127 -0.84 6.07 12.32
N LEU A 128 0.04 7.05 12.53
CA LEU A 128 0.27 8.10 11.51
C LEU A 128 1.21 7.72 10.35
N MET A 129 2.23 6.88 10.56
CA MET A 129 3.13 6.48 9.46
C MET A 129 2.52 5.42 8.52
N PHE A 130 1.50 4.69 8.98
CA PHE A 130 0.88 3.60 8.21
C PHE A 130 -0.53 3.90 7.70
N ASN A 131 -1.10 5.07 8.03
CA ASN A 131 -2.40 5.55 7.52
C ASN A 131 -2.32 6.16 6.09
N ARG A 132 -1.40 5.69 5.24
CA ARG A 132 -1.30 6.13 3.83
C ARG A 132 -2.55 5.75 3.01
N ALA A 133 -3.36 4.80 3.48
CA ALA A 133 -4.63 4.41 2.87
C ALA A 133 -5.71 5.51 2.92
N GLY A 134 -5.70 6.37 3.95
CA GLY A 134 -6.66 7.48 4.05
C GLY A 134 -6.40 8.58 3.03
N SER A 135 -5.12 8.92 2.82
CA SER A 135 -4.70 9.94 1.86
C SER A 135 -4.92 9.50 0.40
N ILE A 136 -4.69 8.22 0.09
CA ILE A 136 -4.96 7.67 -1.25
C ILE A 136 -6.46 7.72 -1.56
N HIS A 137 -7.32 7.31 -0.62
CA HIS A 137 -8.77 7.33 -0.82
C HIS A 137 -9.32 8.76 -0.98
N ALA A 138 -8.76 9.73 -0.24
CA ALA A 138 -9.12 11.14 -0.39
C ALA A 138 -8.72 11.69 -1.77
N MET A 139 -7.53 11.36 -2.25
CA MET A 139 -7.07 11.76 -3.59
C MET A 139 -7.89 11.10 -4.71
N GLU A 140 -8.19 9.80 -4.60
CA GLU A 140 -9.05 9.10 -5.57
C GLU A 140 -10.45 9.71 -5.64
N LYS A 141 -11.00 10.13 -4.49
CA LYS A 141 -12.31 10.80 -4.41
C LYS A 141 -12.29 12.17 -5.09
N GLU A 142 -11.23 12.96 -4.90
CA GLU A 142 -11.08 14.25 -5.59
C GLU A 142 -10.86 14.08 -7.10
N LEU A 143 -10.06 13.09 -7.50
CA LEU A 143 -9.87 12.76 -8.92
C LEU A 143 -11.18 12.33 -9.58
N LEU A 144 -12.01 11.55 -8.88
CA LEU A 144 -13.31 11.13 -9.38
C LEU A 144 -14.27 12.32 -9.53
N LYS A 145 -14.31 13.24 -8.55
CA LYS A 145 -15.10 14.49 -8.66
C LYS A 145 -14.64 15.36 -9.82
N TYR A 146 -13.33 15.43 -10.09
CA TYR A 146 -12.81 16.17 -11.23
C TYR A 146 -13.27 15.55 -12.56
N LYS A 147 -13.15 14.23 -12.72
CA LYS A 147 -13.61 13.53 -13.92
C LYS A 147 -15.12 13.65 -14.16
N ILE A 148 -15.92 13.67 -13.09
CA ILE A 148 -17.37 13.89 -13.20
C ILE A 148 -17.67 15.28 -13.75
N ARG A 149 -17.06 16.34 -13.19
CA ARG A 149 -17.25 17.71 -13.69
C ARG A 149 -16.79 17.88 -15.14
N GLU A 150 -15.68 17.25 -15.51
CA GLU A 150 -15.19 17.27 -16.89
C GLU A 150 -16.18 16.58 -17.85
N ALA A 151 -16.78 15.47 -17.44
CA ALA A 151 -17.78 14.77 -18.24
C ALA A 151 -19.08 15.59 -18.39
N GLU A 152 -19.52 16.27 -17.32
CA GLU A 152 -20.69 17.16 -17.35
C GLU A 152 -20.48 18.33 -18.32
N ALA A 153 -19.33 19.02 -18.25
CA ALA A 153 -19.01 20.12 -19.16
C ALA A 153 -18.92 19.67 -20.62
N LYS A 154 -18.39 18.46 -20.89
CA LYS A 154 -18.35 17.89 -22.24
C LYS A 154 -19.75 17.56 -22.75
N ALA A 155 -20.65 17.07 -21.89
CA ALA A 155 -22.02 16.78 -22.28
C ALA A 155 -22.78 18.07 -22.65
N GLU A 156 -22.62 19.13 -21.87
CA GLU A 156 -23.21 20.45 -22.18
C GLU A 156 -22.72 21.02 -23.51
N LEU A 157 -21.41 20.87 -23.80
CA LEU A 157 -20.85 21.31 -25.08
C LEU A 157 -21.43 20.52 -26.26
N VAL A 158 -21.64 19.21 -26.09
CA VAL A 158 -22.25 18.36 -27.13
C VAL A 158 -23.70 18.75 -27.40
N GLU A 159 -24.49 19.00 -26.34
CA GLU A 159 -25.88 19.50 -26.49
C GLU A 159 -25.91 20.84 -27.23
N LEU A 160 -25.02 21.78 -26.88
CA LEU A 160 -24.94 23.08 -27.56
C LEU A 160 -24.64 22.93 -29.07
N ILE A 161 -23.72 22.03 -29.43
CA ILE A 161 -23.37 21.76 -30.83
C ILE A 161 -24.57 21.15 -31.57
N LEU A 162 -25.30 20.22 -30.94
CA LEU A 162 -26.49 19.60 -31.55
C LEU A 162 -27.62 20.61 -31.77
N GLU A 163 -27.84 21.53 -30.83
CA GLU A 163 -28.82 22.62 -30.95
C GLU A 163 -28.46 23.59 -32.09
N GLN A 164 -27.17 23.88 -32.23
CA GLN A 164 -26.65 24.79 -33.25
C GLN A 164 -26.72 24.18 -34.66
N GLU A 165 -26.49 22.87 -34.80
CA GLU A 165 -26.67 22.15 -36.07
C GLU A 165 -28.16 22.00 -36.43
N ARG A 166 -29.04 21.69 -35.45
CA ARG A 166 -30.50 21.65 -35.68
C ARG A 166 -31.05 22.99 -36.15
N SER A 167 -30.61 24.08 -35.53
CA SER A 167 -30.99 25.45 -35.95
C SER A 167 -30.42 25.85 -37.32
N ARG A 168 -29.42 25.13 -37.82
CA ARG A 168 -28.80 25.33 -39.13
C ARG A 168 -29.52 24.58 -40.24
N GLU A 169 -30.14 23.45 -39.92
CA GLU A 169 -30.90 22.62 -40.85
C GLU A 169 -32.32 23.17 -41.12
N ASP A 170 -32.82 24.06 -40.25
CA ASP A 170 -34.12 24.72 -40.36
C ASP A 170 -34.10 26.07 -41.14
N ILE A 171 -32.98 26.41 -41.80
CA ILE A 171 -32.81 27.59 -42.70
C ILE A 171 -32.60 27.11 -44.14
#